data_AF-A0A0X3TB30-F1
#
_entry.id   AF-A0A0X3TB30-F1
#
_cell.length_a   1.000
_cell.length_b   1.000
_cell.length_c   1.000
_cell.angle_alpha   90.00
_cell.angle_beta   90.00
_cell.angle_gamma   90.00
#
_symmetry.space_group_name_H-M   'P 1'
#
loop_
_entity.id
_entity.type
_entity.pdbx_description
1 polymer ?
#
loop_
_entity_poly.entity_id
_entity_poly.type
_entity_poly.pdbx_seq_one_letter_code
_entity_poly.pdbx_strand_id
1 'polypeptide(L)'
;MQINLTGHHVEITDALRDYVTEKMQKLTRHFDHVTNTHVILTVEKQNQKAEATVHVSGKDLFAEHTTDDMYASIDALVDKLDRQIIKHKEKISSHHKKTGGARQMSADQAEEA
;
A
#
# COMPACT_ATOMS: atom_id res chain seq x y z
N MET A 1 11.82 -0.89 0.45
CA MET A 1 10.93 0.17 -0.06
C MET A 1 11.69 1.48 -0.06
N GLN A 2 11.66 2.23 -1.17
CA GLN A 2 12.16 3.60 -1.23
C GLN A 2 11.00 4.58 -1.01
N ILE A 3 11.19 5.58 -0.15
CA ILE A 3 10.18 6.64 0.12
C ILE A 3 10.74 7.95 -0.40
N ASN A 4 9.99 8.58 -1.31
CA ASN A 4 10.25 9.93 -1.79
C ASN A 4 9.21 10.86 -1.13
N LEU A 5 9.67 11.85 -0.37
CA LEU A 5 8.81 12.77 0.39
C LEU A 5 9.02 14.20 -0.11
N THR A 6 7.92 14.84 -0.50
CA THR A 6 7.87 16.22 -1.01
C THR A 6 6.94 17.06 -0.13
N GLY A 7 7.33 18.30 0.15
CA GLY A 7 6.47 19.29 0.79
C GLY A 7 6.01 20.35 -0.20
N HIS A 8 4.72 20.71 -0.18
CA HIS A 8 4.15 21.84 -0.90
C HIS A 8 3.59 22.86 0.10
N HIS A 9 4.16 24.07 0.10
CA HIS A 9 3.91 25.09 1.13
C HIS A 9 4.16 24.61 2.57
N VAL A 10 4.98 23.57 2.74
CA VAL A 10 5.40 23.04 4.03
C VAL A 10 6.86 22.64 3.98
N GLU A 11 7.59 22.96 5.05
CA GLU A 11 8.95 22.49 5.24
C GLU A 11 8.93 21.07 5.81
N ILE A 12 9.70 20.17 5.18
CA ILE A 12 9.84 18.80 5.66
C ILE A 12 10.91 18.76 6.74
N THR A 13 10.48 18.80 8.00
CA THR A 13 11.36 18.63 9.15
C THR A 13 11.75 17.16 9.33
N ASP A 14 12.83 16.90 10.08
CA ASP A 14 13.28 15.53 10.37
C ASP A 14 12.20 14.73 11.10
N ALA A 15 11.52 15.33 12.09
CA ALA A 15 10.42 14.69 12.81
C ALA A 15 9.28 14.28 11.86
N LEU A 16 8.93 15.12 10.89
CA LEU A 16 7.89 14.82 9.92
C LEU A 16 8.31 13.71 8.95
N ARG A 17 9.58 13.74 8.51
CA ARG A 17 10.18 12.69 7.68
C ARG A 17 10.18 11.34 8.40
N ASP A 18 10.61 11.32 9.65
CA ASP A 18 10.65 10.12 10.48
C ASP A 18 9.24 9.56 10.69
N TYR A 19 8.27 10.44 10.99
CA TYR A 19 6.88 10.05 11.15
C TYR A 19 6.29 9.42 9.89
N VAL A 20 6.46 10.07 8.73
CA VAL A 20 6.02 9.49 7.44
C VAL A 20 6.70 8.15 7.19
N THR A 21 7.99 8.05 7.46
CA THR A 21 8.76 6.83 7.23
C THR A 21 8.25 5.69 8.11
N GLU A 22 8.05 5.92 9.40
CA GLU A 22 7.51 4.93 10.33
C GLU A 22 6.10 4.46 9.92
N LYS A 23 5.23 5.40 9.55
CA LYS A 23 3.84 5.08 9.18
C LYS A 23 3.79 4.32 7.86
N MET A 24 4.56 4.72 6.86
CA MET A 24 4.62 4.02 5.56
C MET A 24 5.25 2.63 5.66
N GLN A 25 6.17 2.39 6.60
CA GLN A 25 6.71 1.04 6.84
C GLN A 25 5.63 0.02 7.20
N LYS A 26 4.51 0.44 7.81
CA LYS A 26 3.39 -0.47 8.11
C LYS A 26 2.82 -1.13 6.85
N LEU A 27 2.81 -0.42 5.72
CA LEU A 27 2.32 -0.93 4.44
C LEU A 27 3.14 -2.13 3.94
N THR A 28 4.44 -2.13 4.21
CA THR A 28 5.33 -3.23 3.79
C THR A 28 5.09 -4.52 4.57
N ARG A 29 4.58 -4.44 5.82
CA ARG A 29 4.30 -5.64 6.64
C ARG A 29 3.23 -6.55 6.02
N HIS A 30 2.33 -5.97 5.23
CA HIS A 30 1.23 -6.72 4.62
C HIS A 30 1.57 -7.24 3.22
N PHE A 31 2.55 -6.63 2.53
CA PHE A 31 2.87 -6.93 1.14
C PHE A 31 4.35 -6.66 0.81
N ASP A 32 5.12 -7.72 0.59
CA ASP A 32 6.58 -7.65 0.32
C ASP A 32 6.94 -7.06 -1.06
N HIS A 33 5.96 -6.76 -1.91
CA HIS A 33 6.19 -6.24 -3.28
C HIS A 33 5.91 -4.74 -3.42
N VAL A 34 6.04 -3.96 -2.35
CA VAL A 34 6.05 -2.50 -2.42
C VAL A 34 7.43 -2.02 -2.85
N THR A 35 7.55 -1.45 -4.06
CA THR A 35 8.84 -1.06 -4.64
C THR A 35 9.20 0.37 -4.29
N ASN A 36 8.28 1.30 -4.54
CA ASN A 36 8.49 2.73 -4.40
C ASN A 36 7.22 3.41 -3.87
N THR A 37 7.39 4.44 -3.06
CA THR A 37 6.30 5.26 -2.54
C THR A 37 6.67 6.74 -2.68
N HIS A 38 5.78 7.51 -3.30
CA HIS A 38 5.89 8.95 -3.37
C HIS A 38 4.82 9.57 -2.47
N VAL A 39 5.24 10.41 -1.52
CA VAL A 39 4.38 11.09 -0.55
C VAL A 39 4.51 12.59 -0.76
N ILE A 40 3.39 13.29 -0.84
CA ILE A 40 3.33 14.73 -0.92
C ILE A 40 2.51 15.23 0.28
N LEU A 41 3.09 16.15 1.03
CA LEU A 41 2.43 16.84 2.13
C LEU A 41 2.18 18.29 1.71
N THR A 42 0.95 18.75 1.86
CA THR A 42 0.54 20.08 1.42
C THR A 42 -0.18 20.82 2.53
N VAL A 43 0.19 22.10 2.74
CA VAL A 43 -0.49 23.00 3.67
C VAL A 43 -1.18 24.11 2.90
N GLU A 44 -2.50 24.19 3.02
CA GLU A 44 -3.30 25.25 2.39
C GLU A 44 -4.28 25.85 3.40
N LYS A 45 -3.97 27.06 3.89
CA LYS A 45 -4.76 27.74 4.94
C LYS A 45 -4.87 26.87 6.20
N GLN A 46 -6.05 26.34 6.48
CA GLN A 46 -6.30 25.43 7.61
C GLN A 46 -6.26 23.95 7.20
N ASN A 47 -6.15 23.65 5.90
CA ASN A 47 -6.13 22.29 5.40
C ASN A 47 -4.71 21.74 5.38
N GLN A 48 -4.54 20.59 6.01
CA GLN A 48 -3.35 19.76 6.03
C GLN A 48 -3.64 18.53 5.17
N LYS A 49 -3.07 18.47 3.98
CA LYS A 49 -3.31 17.36 3.03
C LYS A 49 -2.08 16.45 2.98
N ALA A 50 -2.33 15.14 3.03
CA ALA A 50 -1.35 14.11 2.74
C ALA A 50 -1.85 13.26 1.58
N GLU A 51 -1.02 13.08 0.56
CA GLU A 51 -1.30 12.24 -0.60
C GLU A 51 -0.12 11.32 -0.88
N ALA A 52 -0.39 10.11 -1.37
CA ALA A 52 0.67 9.19 -1.73
C ALA A 52 0.30 8.25 -2.86
N THR A 53 1.30 7.97 -3.68
CA THR A 53 1.30 6.94 -4.72
C THR A 53 2.24 5.82 -4.31
N VAL A 54 1.72 4.60 -4.21
CA VAL A 54 2.47 3.40 -3.87
C VAL A 54 2.50 2.48 -5.07
N HIS A 55 3.71 2.18 -5.54
CA HIS A 55 3.95 1.22 -6.61
C HIS A 55 4.04 -0.19 -6.02
N VAL A 56 3.12 -1.05 -6.44
CA VAL A 56 3.10 -2.47 -6.07
C VAL A 56 3.20 -3.34 -7.33
N SER A 57 3.59 -4.60 -7.17
CA SER A 57 3.65 -5.52 -8.31
C SER A 57 2.31 -5.57 -9.06
N GLY A 58 2.33 -5.17 -10.33
CA GLY A 58 1.20 -5.18 -11.25
C GLY A 58 0.17 -4.07 -11.06
N LYS A 59 0.37 -3.10 -10.15
CA LYS A 59 -0.58 -1.99 -9.96
C LYS A 59 0.03 -0.80 -9.22
N ASP A 60 -0.47 0.40 -9.53
CA ASP A 60 -0.25 1.59 -8.71
C ASP A 60 -1.47 1.86 -7.82
N LEU A 61 -1.20 2.16 -6.55
CA LEU A 61 -2.20 2.54 -5.56
C LEU A 61 -2.05 4.02 -5.24
N PHE A 62 -3.17 4.73 -5.14
CA PHE A 62 -3.20 6.13 -4.79
C PHE A 62 -4.22 6.36 -3.69
N ALA A 63 -3.86 7.22 -2.75
CA ALA A 63 -4.78 7.74 -1.75
C ALA A 63 -4.40 9.16 -1.35
N GLU A 64 -5.39 9.88 -0.86
CA GLU A 64 -5.21 11.19 -0.23
C GLU A 64 -6.13 11.33 0.98
N HIS A 65 -5.75 12.20 1.90
CA HIS A 65 -6.58 12.64 3.00
C HIS A 65 -6.25 14.08 3.36
N THR A 66 -7.30 14.84 3.70
CA THR A 66 -7.18 16.22 4.19
C THR A 66 -7.89 16.32 5.52
N THR A 67 -7.24 16.95 6.49
CA THR A 67 -7.79 17.31 7.80
C THR A 67 -7.23 18.67 8.19
N ASP A 68 -7.45 19.11 9.42
CA ASP A 68 -6.83 20.29 10.03
C ASP A 68 -5.49 19.98 10.72
N ASP A 69 -5.08 18.72 10.80
CA ASP A 69 -3.84 18.24 11.42
C ASP A 69 -3.03 17.33 10.49
N MET A 70 -1.75 17.66 10.27
CA MET A 70 -0.92 16.92 9.31
C MET A 70 -0.70 15.46 9.73
N TYR A 71 -0.54 15.19 11.03
CA TYR A 71 -0.32 13.83 11.53
C TYR A 71 -1.58 12.98 11.37
N ALA A 72 -2.77 13.56 11.61
CA ALA A 72 -4.05 12.91 11.38
C ALA A 72 -4.28 12.60 9.89
N SER A 73 -3.92 13.53 9.00
CA SER A 73 -3.97 13.30 7.54
C SER A 73 -3.04 12.17 7.09
N ILE A 74 -1.82 12.10 7.62
CA ILE A 74 -0.87 11.01 7.34
C ILE A 74 -1.42 9.66 7.82
N ASP A 75 -1.98 9.61 9.03
CA ASP A 75 -2.54 8.37 9.59
C ASP A 75 -3.71 7.86 8.77
N ALA A 76 -4.65 8.75 8.44
CA ALA A 76 -5.81 8.38 7.64
C ALA A 76 -5.46 8.02 6.18
N LEU A 77 -4.40 8.62 5.62
CA LEU A 77 -3.82 8.24 4.34
C LEU A 77 -3.28 6.80 4.38
N VAL A 78 -2.47 6.47 5.38
CA VAL A 78 -1.85 5.15 5.54
C VAL A 78 -2.92 4.06 5.73
N ASP A 79 -3.94 4.32 6.54
CA ASP A 79 -5.07 3.40 6.71
C ASP A 79 -5.82 3.13 5.39
N LYS A 80 -5.99 4.15 4.53
CA LYS A 80 -6.60 3.97 3.21
C LYS A 80 -5.72 3.09 2.32
N LEU A 81 -4.42 3.35 2.28
CA LEU A 81 -3.46 2.57 1.49
C LEU A 81 -3.39 1.12 1.97
N ASP A 82 -3.33 0.88 3.28
CA ASP A 82 -3.26 -0.45 3.85
C ASP A 82 -4.44 -1.33 3.40
N ARG A 83 -5.67 -0.79 3.49
CA ARG A 83 -6.86 -1.48 2.99
C ARG A 83 -6.81 -1.76 1.49
N GLN A 84 -6.24 -0.85 0.69
CA GLN A 84 -6.08 -1.07 -0.75
C GLN A 84 -5.07 -2.19 -1.04
N ILE A 85 -3.96 -2.24 -0.29
CA ILE A 85 -2.93 -3.26 -0.39
C ILE A 85 -3.48 -4.65 -0.03
N ILE A 86 -4.21 -4.76 1.08
CA ILE A 86 -4.83 -6.02 1.50
C ILE A 86 -5.78 -6.54 0.42
N LYS A 87 -6.66 -5.67 -0.11
CA LYS A 87 -7.58 -6.03 -1.20
C LYS A 87 -6.85 -6.45 -2.48
N HIS A 88 -5.72 -5.82 -2.81
CA HIS A 88 -4.89 -6.20 -3.96
C HIS A 88 -4.27 -7.59 -3.77
N LYS A 89 -3.69 -7.84 -2.59
CA LYS A 89 -3.12 -9.14 -2.21
C LYS A 89 -4.15 -10.26 -2.28
N GLU A 90 -5.35 -10.04 -1.72
CA GLU A 90 -6.45 -11.01 -1.76
C GLU A 90 -6.84 -11.37 -3.20
N LYS A 91 -6.93 -10.37 -4.09
CA LYS A 91 -7.24 -10.60 -5.50
C LYS A 91 -6.18 -11.46 -6.20
N ILE A 92 -4.90 -11.14 -6.02
CA ILE A 92 -3.79 -11.93 -6.59
C ILE A 92 -3.82 -13.37 -6.06
N SER A 93 -3.96 -13.55 -4.75
CA SER A 93 -4.01 -14.88 -4.12
C SER A 93 -5.22 -15.70 -4.61
N SER A 94 -6.38 -15.06 -4.77
CA SER A 94 -7.59 -15.71 -5.29
C SER A 94 -7.43 -16.19 -6.73
N HIS A 95 -6.67 -15.46 -7.55
CA HIS A 95 -6.37 -15.86 -8.94
C HIS A 95 -5.49 -17.12 -8.97
N HIS A 96 -4.52 -17.20 -8.05
CA HIS A 96 -3.62 -18.36 -7.93
C HIS A 96 -4.35 -19.64 -7.51
N LYS A 97 -5.41 -19.54 -6.68
CA LYS A 97 -6.24 -20.69 -6.29
C LYS A 97 -7.12 -21.22 -7.43
N LYS A 98 -7.56 -20.37 -8.38
CA LYS A 98 -8.42 -20.82 -9.49
C LYS A 98 -7.67 -21.55 -10.60
N THR A 99 -6.40 -21.22 -10.84
CA THR A 99 -5.61 -21.83 -11.92
C THR A 99 -4.96 -23.17 -11.52
N GLY A 100 -4.80 -23.46 -10.23
CA GLY A 100 -4.13 -24.67 -9.73
C GLY A 100 -5.02 -25.90 -9.50
N GLY A 101 -6.34 -25.80 -9.66
CA GLY A 101 -7.29 -26.84 -9.22
C GLY A 101 -7.60 -27.97 -10.22
N ALA A 102 -7.07 -27.95 -11.44
CA ALA A 102 -7.55 -28.81 -12.53
C ALA A 102 -6.57 -29.89 -13.03
N ARG A 103 -5.58 -30.32 -12.23
CA ARG A 103 -4.59 -31.29 -12.73
C ARG A 103 -4.16 -32.43 -11.81
N GLN A 104 -4.93 -32.76 -10.78
CA GLN A 104 -4.56 -33.88 -9.90
C GLN A 104 -5.75 -34.69 -9.40
N MET A 105 -6.55 -35.25 -10.31
CA MET A 105 -7.48 -36.35 -10.03
C MET A 105 -7.73 -37.19 -11.29
N SER A 106 -6.73 -37.93 -11.77
CA SER A 106 -6.95 -39.09 -12.67
C SER A 106 -5.64 -39.88 -12.86
N ALA A 107 -5.20 -40.60 -11.83
CA ALA A 107 -4.12 -41.58 -11.98
C ALA A 107 -4.25 -42.78 -11.02
N ASP A 108 -5.45 -43.08 -10.51
CA ASP A 108 -5.65 -44.13 -9.50
C ASP A 108 -6.76 -45.13 -9.87
N GLN A 109 -6.96 -45.39 -11.16
CA GLN A 109 -7.84 -46.46 -11.64
C GLN A 109 -7.21 -47.17 -12.84
N ALA A 110 -6.10 -47.86 -12.60
CA ALA A 110 -5.53 -48.83 -13.54
C ALA A 110 -4.62 -49.84 -12.83
N GLU A 111 -5.07 -50.44 -11.73
CA GLU A 111 -4.48 -51.70 -11.26
C GLU A 111 -5.51 -52.46 -10.39
N GLU A 112 -5.59 -53.77 -10.62
CA GLU A 112 -6.60 -54.75 -10.17
C GLU A 112 -7.97 -54.69 -10.87
N ALA A 113 -8.55 -55.78 -11.37
CA ALA A 113 -8.17 -57.12 -11.80
C ALA A 113 -9.43 -57.70 -12.44
#